data_AF-A0AAW2H8J1-F1
#
_entry.id   AF-A0AAW2H8J1-F1
#
_cell.length_a   1.000
_cell.length_b   1.000
_cell.length_c   1.000
_cell.angle_alpha   90.00
_cell.angle_beta   90.00
_cell.angle_gamma   90.00
#
_symmetry.space_group_name_H-M   'P 1'
#
loop_
_entity.id
_entity.type
_entity.pdbx_description
1 polymer ?
#
loop_
_entity_poly.entity_id
_entity_poly.type
_entity_poly.pdbx_seq_one_letter_code
_entity_poly.pdbx_strand_id
1 'polypeptide(L)' 'MAKRKNHTNHNQNRKNHRNGIKKVKRKSTISLRGLNQKFLTNMLYSRKYNNIGRAAYEAEHGPQQ' A
#
# COMPACT_ATOMS: atom_id res chain seq x y z
N MET A 1 10.83 -30.29 -40.46
CA MET A 1 10.89 -29.51 -39.20
C MET A 1 11.26 -30.47 -38.08
N ALA A 2 12.40 -30.28 -37.43
CA ALA A 2 12.88 -31.22 -36.39
C ALA A 2 12.16 -30.98 -35.05
N LYS A 3 11.81 -32.06 -34.34
CA LYS A 3 11.19 -31.98 -33.00
C LYS A 3 12.17 -31.36 -31.99
N ARG A 4 11.65 -30.53 -31.09
CA ARG A 4 12.40 -29.89 -29.98
C ARG A 4 11.69 -30.14 -28.65
N LYS A 5 12.36 -29.84 -27.53
CA LYS A 5 11.78 -29.95 -26.18
C LYS A 5 10.65 -28.94 -25.99
N ASN A 6 9.54 -29.38 -25.40
CA ASN A 6 8.33 -28.56 -25.24
C ASN A 6 8.35 -27.66 -23.99
N HIS A 7 8.91 -28.11 -22.86
CA HIS A 7 8.98 -27.34 -21.62
C HIS A 7 10.09 -27.83 -20.68
N THR A 8 10.68 -26.94 -19.86
CA THR A 8 11.56 -27.33 -18.76
C THR A 8 11.65 -26.28 -17.65
N ASN A 9 11.56 -26.73 -16.40
CA ASN A 9 11.87 -25.91 -15.22
C ASN A 9 13.32 -26.13 -14.73
N HIS A 10 14.17 -26.80 -15.54
CA HIS A 10 15.57 -27.02 -15.20
C HIS A 10 16.31 -25.69 -15.07
N ASN A 11 17.22 -25.59 -14.10
CA ASN A 11 18.02 -24.40 -13.78
C ASN A 11 17.23 -23.16 -13.28
N GLN A 12 15.89 -23.15 -13.28
CA GLN A 12 15.15 -21.97 -12.81
C GLN A 12 15.34 -21.73 -11.32
N ASN A 13 15.24 -22.77 -10.50
CA ASN A 13 15.50 -22.65 -9.05
C ASN A 13 16.93 -22.16 -8.78
N ARG A 14 17.93 -22.69 -9.48
CA ARG A 14 19.33 -22.25 -9.34
C ARG A 14 19.50 -20.78 -9.69
N LYS A 15 18.88 -20.31 -10.77
CA LYS A 15 18.90 -18.88 -11.16
C LYS A 15 18.19 -18.00 -10.14
N ASN A 16 17.01 -18.41 -9.67
CA ASN A 16 16.23 -17.65 -8.68
C ASN A 16 16.99 -17.51 -7.35
N HIS A 17 17.76 -18.52 -6.97
CA HIS A 17 18.54 -18.51 -5.73
C HIS A 17 19.95 -17.91 -5.89
N ARG A 18 20.45 -17.68 -7.12
CA ARG A 18 21.78 -17.05 -7.34
C ARG A 18 21.90 -15.70 -6.62
N ASN A 19 20.83 -14.90 -6.64
CA ASN A 19 20.74 -13.62 -5.93
C ASN A 19 19.86 -13.72 -4.66
N GLY A 20 19.30 -14.91 -4.40
CA GLY A 20 18.31 -15.17 -3.36
C GLY A 20 16.91 -14.61 -3.68
N ILE A 21 15.88 -15.30 -3.19
CA ILE A 21 14.49 -14.84 -3.26
C ILE A 21 14.29 -13.79 -2.17
N LYS A 22 14.27 -12.51 -2.56
CA LYS A 22 14.11 -11.39 -1.61
C LYS A 22 12.65 -11.26 -1.18
N LYS A 23 12.42 -11.07 0.13
CA LYS A 23 11.09 -10.73 0.67
C LYS A 23 10.72 -9.31 0.24
N VAL A 24 9.42 -9.01 0.20
CA VAL A 24 8.92 -7.64 -0.06
C VAL A 24 9.50 -6.69 0.99
N LYS A 25 10.00 -5.54 0.53
CA LYS A 25 10.59 -4.52 1.42
C LYS A 25 9.49 -3.91 2.31
N ARG A 26 9.69 -3.97 3.63
CA ARG A 26 8.86 -3.24 4.60
C ARG A 26 9.25 -1.76 4.56
N LYS A 27 8.26 -0.87 4.42
CA LYS A 27 8.42 0.58 4.55
C LYS A 27 7.95 1.01 5.94
N SER A 28 8.46 2.16 6.43
CA SER A 28 8.06 2.71 7.73
C SER A 28 6.58 3.12 7.75
N THR A 29 6.06 3.62 6.63
CA THR A 29 4.65 3.96 6.45
C THR A 29 3.94 2.92 5.59
N ILE A 30 2.74 2.53 6.01
CA ILE A 30 1.88 1.58 5.31
C ILE A 30 0.94 2.36 4.38
N SER A 31 0.70 1.82 3.18
CA SER A 31 -0.30 2.36 2.25
C SER A 31 -1.71 2.14 2.80
N LEU A 32 -2.58 3.13 2.66
CA LEU A 32 -4.00 3.04 3.04
C LEU A 32 -4.87 2.38 1.96
N ARG A 33 -4.27 1.94 0.84
CA ARG A 33 -4.98 1.29 -0.27
C ARG A 33 -5.63 -0.02 0.18
N GLY A 34 -6.93 -0.17 -0.10
CA GLY A 34 -7.70 -1.38 0.22
C GLY A 34 -8.35 -1.37 1.61
N LEU A 35 -8.17 -0.31 2.40
CA LEU A 35 -8.92 -0.13 3.65
C LEU A 35 -10.35 0.36 3.36
N ASN A 36 -11.25 0.10 4.30
CA ASN A 36 -12.66 0.50 4.17
C ASN A 36 -12.81 2.03 4.04
N GLN A 37 -13.60 2.47 3.07
CA GLN A 37 -13.75 3.88 2.76
C GLN A 37 -14.31 4.71 3.92
N LYS A 38 -15.29 4.18 4.67
CA LYS A 38 -15.90 4.86 5.83
C LYS A 38 -14.89 5.04 6.97
N PHE A 39 -14.03 4.05 7.18
CA PHE A 39 -12.95 4.15 8.14
C PHE A 39 -11.91 5.18 7.71
N LEU A 40 -11.52 5.17 6.42
CA LEU A 40 -10.55 6.10 5.88
C LEU A 40 -11.01 7.56 5.96
N THR A 41 -12.26 7.85 5.59
CA THR A 41 -12.79 9.21 5.67
C THR A 41 -12.80 9.71 7.11
N ASN A 42 -13.28 8.88 8.05
CA ASN A 42 -13.26 9.23 9.47
C ASN A 42 -11.83 9.48 9.99
N MET A 43 -10.88 8.59 9.71
CA MET A 43 -9.50 8.74 10.14
C MET A 43 -8.85 10.02 9.58
N LEU A 44 -9.16 10.39 8.33
CA LEU A 44 -8.69 11.63 7.71
C LEU A 44 -9.29 12.86 8.40
N TYR A 45 -10.59 12.86 8.69
CA TYR A 45 -11.23 13.96 9.43
C TYR A 45 -10.69 14.08 10.86
N SER A 46 -10.51 12.97 11.57
CA SER A 46 -9.90 12.99 12.90
C SER A 46 -8.49 13.57 12.89
N ARG A 47 -7.66 13.21 11.91
CA ARG A 47 -6.31 13.77 11.75
C ARG A 47 -6.35 15.27 11.41
N LYS A 48 -7.31 15.71 10.61
CA LYS A 48 -7.48 17.12 10.23
C LYS A 48 -7.79 18.00 11.44
N TYR A 49 -8.65 17.53 12.36
CA TYR A 49 -9.12 18.33 13.50
C TYR A 49 -8.40 18.02 14.83
N ASN A 50 -7.30 17.27 14.82
CA ASN A 50 -6.70 16.72 16.04
C ASN A 50 -6.19 17.78 17.03
N ASN A 51 -5.70 18.93 16.54
CA ASN A 51 -5.04 19.94 17.39
C ASN A 51 -5.96 21.10 17.81
N ILE A 52 -7.06 21.31 17.09
CA ILE A 52 -7.92 22.50 17.24
C ILE A 52 -9.38 22.14 17.53
N GLY A 53 -9.81 20.90 17.24
CA GLY A 53 -11.20 20.50 17.32
C GLY A 53 -12.03 21.01 16.14
N ARG A 54 -13.08 20.26 15.79
CA ARG A 54 -13.87 20.54 14.57
C ARG A 54 -14.58 21.90 14.62
N ALA A 55 -15.22 22.23 15.74
CA ALA A 55 -15.99 23.47 15.88
C ALA A 55 -15.13 24.73 15.76
N ALA A 56 -13.93 24.73 16.38
CA ALA A 56 -13.00 25.86 16.28
C ALA A 56 -12.41 25.97 14.86
N TYR A 57 -12.10 24.84 14.22
CA TYR A 57 -11.67 24.85 12.81
C TYR A 57 -12.74 25.46 11.89
N GLU A 58 -14.01 25.07 12.05
CA GLU A 58 -15.14 25.58 11.27
C GLU A 58 -15.42 27.07 11.55
N ALA A 59 -15.18 27.55 12.78
CA ALA A 59 -15.29 28.96 13.11
C ALA A 59 -14.19 29.82 12.46
N GLU A 60 -12.95 29.31 12.36
CA GLU A 60 -11.83 30.02 11.76
C GLU A 60 -11.81 29.97 10.22
N HIS A 61 -12.13 28.81 9.64
CA HIS A 61 -11.96 28.55 8.20
C HIS A 61 -13.30 28.52 7.44
N GLY A 62 -14.42 28.70 8.13
CA GLY A 62 -15.77 28.62 7.55
C GLY A 62 -16.34 27.19 7.51
N PRO A 63 -17.62 27.06 7.07
CA PRO A 63 -18.33 25.79 7.09
C PRO A 63 -17.67 24.76 6.18
N GLN A 64 -17.45 23.57 6.73
CA GLN A 64 -16.83 22.46 6.02
C GLN A 64 -17.90 21.63 5.29
N GLN A 65 -17.64 21.31 4.01
CA GLN A 65 -18.46 20.41 3.19
C GLN A 65 -18.37 18.96 3.67
#